data_AF-A0A654AD15-F1
#
_entry.id   AF-A0A654AD15-F1
#
_cell.length_a   1.000
_cell.length_b   1.000
_cell.length_c   1.000
_cell.angle_alpha   90.00
_cell.angle_beta   90.00
_cell.angle_gamma   90.00
#
_symmetry.space_group_name_H-M   'P 1'
#
loop_
_entity.id
_entity.type
_entity.pdbx_description
1 polymer ?
#
loop_
_entity_poly.entity_id
_entity_poly.type
_entity_poly.pdbx_seq_one_letter_code
_entity_poly.pdbx_strand_id
1 'polypeptide(L)'
;MIELSIANGIAEIVLNYPDKLNSLNEDALAQLDKAYDDAAAAASRSEVRALLLRGEGRAFCAGRDISGVTPETDDAQAYLGGLVEPLLRKMAAFPAPTFAAAHGACLGVGLGLLLATDVVYVADNAKFGSPFAKLGATLDSGGHWYFTERLGMHRTLDLIYTADLISGAEAVEQGMFSRAMPTDSLLPVTREIVGRVATGATGAFNASKELVAHIRDQRLGLWASMAEENSEQARLCKTDDYAEGFRAFQEKRAPVFKG
;
A
#
# COMPACT_ATOMS: atom_id res chain seq x y z
N MET A 1 -18.66 5.11 0.91
CA MET A 1 -17.93 3.83 0.86
C MET A 1 -16.47 4.04 1.21
N ILE A 2 -15.92 5.21 0.92
CA ILE A 2 -14.59 5.60 1.37
C ILE A 2 -14.70 6.76 2.37
N GLU A 3 -13.94 6.70 3.44
CA GLU A 3 -13.80 7.79 4.41
C GLU A 3 -12.35 8.25 4.48
N LEU A 4 -12.14 9.55 4.62
CA LEU A 4 -10.85 10.17 4.86
C LEU A 4 -10.92 10.97 6.16
N SER A 5 -9.96 10.76 7.04
CA SER A 5 -9.74 11.62 8.21
C SER A 5 -8.28 12.06 8.26
N ILE A 6 -8.04 13.31 8.64
CA ILE A 6 -6.70 13.88 8.77
C ILE A 6 -6.54 14.41 10.19
N ALA A 7 -5.59 13.84 10.93
CA ALA A 7 -5.27 14.27 12.28
C ALA A 7 -3.84 13.89 12.63
N ASN A 8 -3.15 14.72 13.43
CA ASN A 8 -1.82 14.43 13.98
C ASN A 8 -0.76 14.06 12.92
N GLY A 9 -0.80 14.68 11.74
CA GLY A 9 0.13 14.36 10.65
C GLY A 9 -0.21 13.08 9.90
N ILE A 10 -1.37 12.48 10.12
CA ILE A 10 -1.79 11.20 9.52
C ILE A 10 -3.04 11.41 8.70
N ALA A 11 -3.02 10.95 7.44
CA ALA A 11 -4.24 10.70 6.67
C ALA A 11 -4.65 9.23 6.89
N GLU A 12 -5.82 8.99 7.47
CA GLU A 12 -6.40 7.65 7.56
C GLU A 12 -7.55 7.52 6.55
N ILE A 13 -7.36 6.64 5.57
CA ILE A 13 -8.35 6.27 4.56
C ILE A 13 -8.95 4.92 4.92
N VAL A 14 -10.27 4.88 4.99
CA VAL A 14 -11.04 3.68 5.37
C VAL A 14 -11.91 3.24 4.20
N LEU A 15 -11.75 1.99 3.78
CA LEU A 15 -12.73 1.29 2.95
C LEU A 15 -13.88 0.88 3.88
N ASN A 16 -14.96 1.65 3.89
CA ASN A 16 -16.12 1.48 4.74
C ASN A 16 -17.35 1.04 3.92
N TYR A 17 -17.31 -0.21 3.47
CA TYR A 17 -18.46 -0.90 2.89
C TYR A 17 -18.53 -2.36 3.36
N PRO A 18 -18.65 -2.59 4.69
CA PRO A 18 -18.40 -3.89 5.31
C PRO A 18 -19.39 -4.98 4.88
N ASP A 19 -20.63 -4.61 4.57
CA ASP A 19 -21.68 -5.53 4.10
C ASP A 19 -21.30 -6.23 2.80
N LYS A 20 -20.56 -5.54 1.93
CA LYS A 20 -20.00 -6.09 0.69
C LYS A 20 -18.50 -6.40 0.78
N LEU A 21 -17.97 -6.63 1.97
CA LEU A 21 -16.54 -6.94 2.18
C LEU A 21 -15.60 -5.88 1.56
N ASN A 22 -16.05 -4.62 1.56
CA ASN A 22 -15.35 -3.49 0.97
C ASN A 22 -15.02 -3.68 -0.52
N SER A 23 -15.85 -4.41 -1.28
CA SER A 23 -15.72 -4.50 -2.73
C SER A 23 -15.91 -3.14 -3.40
N LEU A 24 -15.18 -2.90 -4.48
CA LEU A 24 -15.10 -1.59 -5.14
C LEU A 24 -15.89 -1.61 -6.44
N ASN A 25 -16.86 -0.70 -6.56
CA ASN A 25 -17.45 -0.31 -7.83
C ASN A 25 -16.80 1.00 -8.32
N GLU A 26 -17.25 1.51 -9.46
CA GLU A 26 -16.72 2.75 -10.06
C GLU A 26 -16.85 3.96 -9.12
N ASP A 27 -17.99 4.10 -8.43
CA ASP A 27 -18.21 5.17 -7.46
C ASP A 27 -17.24 5.08 -6.26
N ALA A 28 -16.98 3.87 -5.77
CA ALA A 28 -16.02 3.64 -4.68
C ALA A 28 -14.59 3.96 -5.14
N LEU A 29 -14.22 3.60 -6.38
CA LEU A 29 -12.92 3.97 -6.95
C LEU A 29 -12.79 5.48 -7.10
N ALA A 30 -13.82 6.18 -7.59
CA ALA A 30 -13.81 7.64 -7.70
C ALA A 30 -13.70 8.33 -6.33
N GLN A 31 -14.38 7.80 -5.30
CA GLN A 31 -14.24 8.28 -3.92
C GLN A 31 -12.83 8.05 -3.37
N LEU A 32 -12.23 6.88 -3.66
CA LEU A 32 -10.89 6.54 -3.21
C LEU A 32 -9.84 7.41 -3.90
N ASP A 33 -9.99 7.61 -5.21
CA ASP A 33 -9.16 8.49 -6.02
C ASP A 33 -9.16 9.92 -5.49
N LYS A 34 -10.35 10.45 -5.18
CA LYS A 34 -10.51 11.75 -4.55
C LYS A 34 -9.88 11.82 -3.14
N ALA A 35 -10.04 10.77 -2.33
CA ALA A 35 -9.45 10.73 -0.99
C ALA A 35 -7.92 10.80 -1.03
N TYR A 36 -7.28 10.14 -2.02
CA TYR A 36 -5.84 10.25 -2.23
C TYR A 36 -5.42 11.65 -2.72
N ASP A 37 -6.19 12.29 -3.60
CA ASP A 37 -5.92 13.68 -4.01
C ASP A 37 -6.01 14.66 -2.83
N ASP A 38 -7.07 14.55 -2.02
CA ASP A 38 -7.27 15.43 -0.86
C ASP A 38 -6.16 15.21 0.19
N ALA A 39 -5.74 13.96 0.42
CA ALA A 39 -4.63 13.63 1.30
C ALA A 39 -3.28 14.13 0.75
N ALA A 40 -3.04 14.04 -0.55
CA ALA A 40 -1.82 14.55 -1.18
C ALA A 40 -1.76 16.08 -1.15
N ALA A 41 -2.91 16.76 -1.34
CA ALA A 41 -3.02 18.20 -1.18
C ALA A 41 -2.77 18.65 0.27
N ALA A 42 -3.16 17.84 1.27
CA ALA A 42 -2.81 18.10 2.66
C ALA A 42 -1.33 17.85 2.95
N ALA A 43 -0.71 16.83 2.33
CA ALA A 43 0.71 16.58 2.44
C ALA A 43 1.56 17.73 1.88
N SER A 44 1.14 18.37 0.77
CA SER A 44 1.84 19.55 0.24
C SER A 44 1.77 20.79 1.13
N ARG A 45 0.84 20.81 2.10
CA ARG A 45 0.73 21.82 3.16
C ARG A 45 1.35 21.37 4.49
N SER A 46 2.10 20.26 4.49
CA SER A 46 2.71 19.64 5.68
C SER A 46 1.70 19.19 6.76
N GLU A 47 0.41 19.05 6.42
CA GLU A 47 -0.65 18.56 7.32
C GLU A 47 -0.66 17.03 7.41
N VAL A 48 -0.15 16.35 6.38
CA VAL A 48 -0.04 14.89 6.28
C VAL A 48 1.43 14.52 6.06
N ARG A 49 1.93 13.63 6.92
CA ARG A 49 3.32 13.14 6.95
C ARG A 49 3.41 11.61 6.92
N ALA A 50 2.28 10.92 7.05
CA ALA A 50 2.11 9.50 6.78
C ALA A 50 0.64 9.22 6.41
N LEU A 51 0.39 8.11 5.71
CA LEU A 51 -0.96 7.67 5.36
C LEU A 51 -1.20 6.23 5.84
N LEU A 52 -2.40 5.95 6.34
CA LEU A 52 -2.89 4.62 6.69
C LEU A 52 -4.12 4.28 5.86
N LEU A 53 -4.05 3.17 5.12
CA LEU A 53 -5.19 2.53 4.45
C LEU A 53 -5.68 1.31 5.25
N ARG A 54 -6.98 1.19 5.46
CA ARG A 54 -7.57 0.00 6.11
C ARG A 54 -8.98 -0.29 5.59
N GLY A 55 -9.47 -1.51 5.83
CA GLY A 55 -10.89 -1.86 5.68
C GLY A 55 -11.65 -1.79 7.01
N GLU A 56 -12.95 -1.57 6.93
CA GLU A 56 -13.89 -1.70 8.05
C GLU A 56 -14.55 -3.08 8.07
N GLY A 57 -14.98 -3.55 9.24
CA GLY A 57 -15.70 -4.83 9.39
C GLY A 57 -14.81 -6.06 9.20
N ARG A 58 -15.32 -7.07 8.48
CA ARG A 58 -14.74 -8.44 8.47
C ARG A 58 -13.65 -8.68 7.40
N ALA A 59 -13.35 -7.72 6.54
CA ALA A 59 -12.34 -7.86 5.49
C ALA A 59 -11.68 -6.52 5.16
N PHE A 60 -10.51 -6.58 4.54
CA PHE A 60 -9.86 -5.43 3.95
C PHE A 60 -10.58 -4.99 2.68
N CYS A 61 -10.56 -5.83 1.64
CA CYS A 61 -11.21 -5.59 0.35
C CYS A 61 -11.30 -6.89 -0.46
N ALA A 62 -12.52 -7.27 -0.85
CA ALA A 62 -12.78 -8.45 -1.66
C ALA A 62 -12.59 -8.26 -3.18
N GLY A 63 -12.15 -7.07 -3.63
CA GLY A 63 -11.87 -6.78 -5.03
C GLY A 63 -12.97 -5.97 -5.73
N ARG A 64 -13.16 -6.18 -7.03
CA ARG A 64 -14.22 -5.53 -7.81
C ARG A 64 -15.59 -5.99 -7.31
N ASP A 65 -16.52 -5.05 -7.15
CA ASP A 65 -17.93 -5.39 -6.94
C ASP A 65 -18.52 -5.88 -8.26
N ILE A 66 -18.73 -7.20 -8.36
CA ILE A 66 -19.29 -7.86 -9.54
C ILE A 66 -20.80 -8.09 -9.43
N SER A 67 -21.47 -7.63 -8.36
CA SER A 67 -22.89 -7.91 -8.11
C SER A 67 -23.83 -7.35 -9.20
N GLY A 68 -23.40 -6.34 -9.94
CA GLY A 68 -24.12 -5.75 -11.08
C GLY A 68 -23.45 -5.95 -12.43
N VAL A 69 -22.42 -6.81 -12.53
CA VAL A 69 -21.67 -7.02 -13.76
C VAL A 69 -22.32 -8.11 -14.60
N THR A 70 -22.62 -7.78 -15.86
CA THR A 70 -23.14 -8.70 -16.87
C THR A 70 -22.04 -8.97 -17.91
N PRO A 71 -21.58 -10.21 -18.11
CA PRO A 71 -20.43 -10.52 -18.97
C PRO A 71 -20.54 -9.98 -20.41
N GLU A 72 -21.74 -9.95 -20.97
CA GLU A 72 -22.00 -9.50 -22.34
C GLU A 72 -21.77 -8.00 -22.53
N THR A 73 -21.84 -7.22 -21.45
CA THR A 73 -21.69 -5.77 -21.44
C THR A 73 -20.54 -5.30 -20.55
N ASP A 74 -19.74 -6.23 -20.01
CA ASP A 74 -18.66 -5.89 -19.10
C ASP A 74 -17.48 -5.28 -19.88
N ASP A 75 -17.15 -4.04 -19.57
CA ASP A 75 -15.93 -3.40 -20.05
C ASP A 75 -14.84 -3.46 -18.96
N ALA A 76 -14.23 -4.63 -18.85
CA ALA A 76 -13.14 -4.86 -17.90
C ALA A 76 -11.92 -3.95 -18.18
N GLN A 77 -11.70 -3.53 -19.42
CA GLN A 77 -10.59 -2.64 -19.77
C GLN A 77 -10.84 -1.21 -19.27
N ALA A 78 -12.06 -0.69 -19.43
CA ALA A 78 -12.43 0.61 -18.87
C ALA A 78 -12.32 0.61 -17.34
N TYR A 79 -12.76 -0.46 -16.68
CA TYR A 79 -12.65 -0.57 -15.23
C TYR A 79 -11.19 -0.73 -14.76
N LEU A 80 -10.47 -1.74 -15.25
CA LEU A 80 -9.12 -2.05 -14.77
C LEU A 80 -8.08 -1.04 -15.26
N GLY A 81 -8.07 -0.76 -16.56
CA GLY A 81 -7.10 0.16 -17.17
C GLY A 81 -7.49 1.63 -17.06
N GLY A 82 -8.80 1.94 -17.08
CA GLY A 82 -9.28 3.32 -16.99
C GLY A 82 -9.40 3.87 -15.58
N LEU A 83 -9.65 3.01 -14.57
CA LEU A 83 -9.89 3.45 -13.19
C LEU A 83 -8.89 2.87 -12.19
N VAL A 84 -8.69 1.54 -12.19
CA VAL A 84 -7.84 0.88 -11.18
C VAL A 84 -6.36 1.21 -11.38
N GLU A 85 -5.81 1.02 -12.57
CA GLU A 85 -4.38 1.28 -12.83
C GLU A 85 -3.97 2.73 -12.51
N PRO A 86 -4.68 3.78 -12.96
CA PRO A 86 -4.35 5.16 -12.61
C PRO A 86 -4.37 5.41 -11.10
N LEU A 87 -5.37 4.85 -10.40
CA LEU A 87 -5.46 4.95 -8.94
C LEU A 87 -4.25 4.28 -8.26
N LEU A 88 -3.89 3.06 -8.65
CA LEU A 88 -2.74 2.36 -8.07
C LEU A 88 -1.43 3.12 -8.30
N ARG A 89 -1.25 3.75 -9.47
CA ARG A 89 -0.09 4.61 -9.74
C ARG A 89 -0.09 5.85 -8.86
N LYS A 90 -1.25 6.48 -8.63
CA LYS A 90 -1.41 7.62 -7.72
C LYS A 90 -1.05 7.23 -6.29
N MET A 91 -1.56 6.10 -5.80
CA MET A 91 -1.26 5.58 -4.47
C MET A 91 0.25 5.32 -4.28
N ALA A 92 0.87 4.64 -5.25
CA ALA A 92 2.30 4.35 -5.20
C ALA A 92 3.17 5.63 -5.18
N ALA A 93 2.73 6.69 -5.87
CA ALA A 93 3.41 7.98 -5.93
C ALA A 93 3.07 8.94 -4.77
N PHE A 94 2.34 8.49 -3.74
CA PHE A 94 1.94 9.36 -2.63
C PHE A 94 3.17 9.99 -1.93
N PRO A 95 3.17 11.32 -1.66
CA PRO A 95 4.36 12.08 -1.26
C PRO A 95 4.71 11.95 0.23
N ALA A 96 4.33 10.85 0.86
CA ALA A 96 4.67 10.51 2.23
C ALA A 96 4.63 8.97 2.41
N PRO A 97 5.23 8.42 3.48
CA PRO A 97 5.14 6.99 3.77
C PRO A 97 3.70 6.51 3.90
N THR A 98 3.37 5.44 3.19
CA THR A 98 2.03 4.81 3.20
C THR A 98 2.06 3.44 3.89
N PHE A 99 1.05 3.19 4.70
CA PHE A 99 0.87 1.94 5.43
C PHE A 99 -0.50 1.37 5.15
N ALA A 100 -0.61 0.04 5.13
CA ALA A 100 -1.90 -0.65 5.12
C ALA A 100 -2.01 -1.66 6.26
N ALA A 101 -3.20 -1.72 6.86
CA ALA A 101 -3.61 -2.76 7.79
C ALA A 101 -4.65 -3.66 7.10
N ALA A 102 -4.24 -4.87 6.75
CA ALA A 102 -5.05 -5.81 5.97
C ALA A 102 -5.47 -7.05 6.77
N HIS A 103 -6.77 -7.28 6.90
CA HIS A 103 -7.36 -8.46 7.55
C HIS A 103 -8.43 -9.10 6.68
N GLY A 104 -8.82 -10.34 6.99
CA GLY A 104 -9.83 -11.06 6.22
C GLY A 104 -9.51 -11.14 4.72
N ALA A 105 -10.50 -10.97 3.86
CA ALA A 105 -10.33 -11.05 2.41
C ALA A 105 -9.54 -9.85 1.85
N CYS A 106 -8.48 -10.14 1.09
CA CYS A 106 -7.60 -9.18 0.41
C CYS A 106 -7.39 -9.66 -1.04
N LEU A 107 -8.40 -9.50 -1.89
CA LEU A 107 -8.52 -10.23 -3.17
C LEU A 107 -8.58 -9.29 -4.38
N GLY A 108 -8.01 -9.73 -5.52
CA GLY A 108 -8.08 -9.01 -6.80
C GLY A 108 -7.63 -7.54 -6.68
N VAL A 109 -8.51 -6.61 -7.03
CA VAL A 109 -8.28 -5.16 -6.84
C VAL A 109 -7.86 -4.82 -5.40
N GLY A 110 -8.43 -5.49 -4.40
CA GLY A 110 -8.05 -5.32 -2.99
C GLY A 110 -6.60 -5.71 -2.72
N LEU A 111 -6.09 -6.77 -3.35
CA LEU A 111 -4.66 -7.09 -3.34
C LEU A 111 -3.88 -5.96 -4.01
N GLY A 112 -4.32 -5.48 -5.18
CA GLY A 112 -3.68 -4.37 -5.89
C GLY A 112 -3.49 -3.11 -5.04
N LEU A 113 -4.50 -2.73 -4.25
CA LEU A 113 -4.40 -1.60 -3.30
C LEU A 113 -3.24 -1.78 -2.31
N LEU A 114 -3.03 -3.00 -1.82
CA LEU A 114 -1.92 -3.33 -0.92
C LEU A 114 -0.58 -3.28 -1.64
N LEU A 115 -0.51 -3.73 -2.89
CA LEU A 115 0.72 -3.66 -3.71
C LEU A 115 1.15 -2.22 -4.01
N ALA A 116 0.18 -1.30 -4.08
CA ALA A 116 0.42 0.13 -4.26
C ALA A 116 0.74 0.88 -2.95
N THR A 117 0.81 0.17 -1.81
CA THR A 117 1.16 0.72 -0.49
C THR A 117 2.58 0.32 -0.11
N ASP A 118 3.35 1.21 0.52
CA ASP A 118 4.78 0.99 0.81
C ASP A 118 5.01 -0.13 1.82
N VAL A 119 4.25 -0.11 2.92
CA VAL A 119 4.38 -1.08 4.01
C VAL A 119 3.02 -1.66 4.34
N VAL A 120 2.91 -2.98 4.20
CA VAL A 120 1.68 -3.72 4.51
C VAL A 120 1.90 -4.58 5.74
N TYR A 121 1.04 -4.39 6.74
CA TYR A 121 0.89 -5.29 7.87
C TYR A 121 -0.41 -6.06 7.73
N VAL A 122 -0.38 -7.36 8.06
CA VAL A 122 -1.48 -8.28 7.80
C VAL A 122 -1.91 -9.01 9.08
N ALA A 123 -3.20 -9.32 9.17
CA ALA A 123 -3.66 -10.31 10.14
C ALA A 123 -3.11 -11.68 9.75
N ASP A 124 -2.68 -12.48 10.72
CA ASP A 124 -2.18 -13.85 10.51
C ASP A 124 -3.14 -14.74 9.70
N ASN A 125 -4.44 -14.56 9.92
CA ASN A 125 -5.53 -15.28 9.28
C ASN A 125 -6.10 -14.60 8.02
N ALA A 126 -5.52 -13.47 7.58
CA ALA A 126 -5.91 -12.80 6.34
C ALA A 126 -5.77 -13.75 5.14
N LYS A 127 -6.48 -13.45 4.06
CA LYS A 127 -6.56 -14.30 2.87
C LYS A 127 -6.20 -13.51 1.63
N PHE A 128 -5.08 -13.90 1.01
CA PHE A 128 -4.53 -13.27 -0.18
C PHE A 128 -4.62 -14.20 -1.39
N GLY A 129 -4.93 -13.63 -2.54
CA GLY A 129 -5.05 -14.37 -3.80
C GLY A 129 -6.18 -13.82 -4.64
N SER A 130 -6.65 -14.62 -5.58
CA SER A 130 -7.86 -14.29 -6.32
C SER A 130 -8.63 -15.55 -6.71
N PRO A 131 -9.97 -15.57 -6.58
CA PRO A 131 -10.78 -16.71 -7.01
C PRO A 131 -10.89 -16.85 -8.54
N PHE A 132 -10.08 -16.14 -9.34
CA PHE A 132 -10.32 -15.97 -10.77
C PHE A 132 -10.28 -17.24 -11.63
N ALA A 133 -9.53 -18.28 -11.26
CA ALA A 133 -9.66 -19.57 -11.94
C ALA A 133 -11.07 -20.17 -11.84
N LYS A 134 -11.86 -19.80 -10.82
CA LYS A 134 -13.27 -20.19 -10.69
C LYS A 134 -14.23 -19.33 -11.52
N LEU A 135 -13.77 -18.17 -11.99
CA LEU A 135 -14.56 -17.20 -12.76
C LEU A 135 -14.20 -17.19 -14.25
N GLY A 136 -13.19 -17.96 -14.69
CA GLY A 136 -12.66 -17.86 -16.05
C GLY A 136 -11.92 -16.55 -16.32
N ALA A 137 -11.47 -15.87 -15.26
CA ALA A 137 -10.77 -14.59 -15.33
C ALA A 137 -9.27 -14.76 -15.10
N THR A 138 -8.50 -13.74 -15.48
CA THR A 138 -7.06 -13.66 -15.23
C THR A 138 -6.76 -12.84 -13.98
N LEU A 139 -5.58 -13.04 -13.37
CA LEU A 139 -5.11 -12.19 -12.27
C LEU A 139 -4.92 -10.73 -12.73
N ASP A 140 -5.34 -9.79 -11.92
CA ASP A 140 -5.38 -8.37 -12.28
C ASP A 140 -4.56 -7.52 -11.29
N SER A 141 -4.62 -6.20 -11.45
CA SER A 141 -4.17 -5.23 -10.45
C SER A 141 -2.72 -5.41 -9.95
N GLY A 142 -1.82 -5.89 -10.82
CA GLY A 142 -0.40 -6.13 -10.51
C GLY A 142 -0.08 -7.50 -9.91
N GLY A 143 -1.08 -8.36 -9.67
CA GLY A 143 -0.87 -9.65 -9.00
C GLY A 143 0.07 -10.60 -9.73
N HIS A 144 0.05 -10.65 -11.07
CA HIS A 144 0.98 -11.47 -11.85
C HIS A 144 2.44 -11.09 -11.61
N TRP A 145 2.73 -9.79 -11.69
CA TRP A 145 4.09 -9.27 -11.47
C TRP A 145 4.54 -9.57 -10.05
N TYR A 146 3.69 -9.28 -9.06
CA TYR A 146 4.04 -9.40 -7.67
C TYR A 146 4.23 -10.85 -7.19
N PHE A 147 3.31 -11.75 -7.53
CA PHE A 147 3.47 -13.16 -7.18
C PHE A 147 4.69 -13.76 -7.86
N THR A 148 4.93 -13.45 -9.14
CA THR A 148 6.12 -13.96 -9.83
C THR A 148 7.40 -13.45 -9.19
N GLU A 149 7.45 -12.16 -8.82
CA GLU A 149 8.60 -11.54 -8.17
C GLU A 149 8.90 -12.15 -6.79
N ARG A 150 7.86 -12.43 -5.98
CA ARG A 150 8.02 -12.90 -4.60
C ARG A 150 8.14 -14.42 -4.47
N LEU A 151 7.41 -15.15 -5.31
CA LEU A 151 7.21 -16.60 -5.16
C LEU A 151 7.84 -17.42 -6.29
N GLY A 152 8.26 -16.76 -7.38
CA GLY A 152 8.72 -17.42 -8.60
C GLY A 152 7.58 -18.05 -9.41
N MET A 153 7.92 -18.52 -10.60
CA MET A 153 6.95 -18.96 -11.62
C MET A 153 6.08 -20.13 -11.15
N HIS A 154 6.67 -21.19 -10.59
CA HIS A 154 5.93 -22.41 -10.26
C HIS A 154 4.86 -22.18 -9.21
N ARG A 155 5.22 -21.52 -8.10
CA ARG A 155 4.26 -21.22 -7.03
C ARG A 155 3.18 -20.25 -7.49
N THR A 156 3.54 -19.28 -8.34
CA THR A 156 2.58 -18.34 -8.92
C THR A 156 1.54 -19.06 -9.78
N LEU A 157 1.97 -19.92 -10.71
CA LEU A 157 1.06 -20.67 -11.58
C LEU A 157 0.20 -21.67 -10.79
N ASP A 158 0.77 -22.33 -9.79
CA ASP A 158 0.04 -23.22 -8.88
C ASP A 158 -1.15 -22.47 -8.22
N LEU A 159 -0.88 -21.34 -7.55
CA LEU A 159 -1.92 -20.51 -6.93
C LEU A 159 -2.98 -20.01 -7.94
N ILE A 160 -2.55 -19.60 -9.13
CA ILE A 160 -3.45 -19.14 -10.19
C ILE A 160 -4.35 -20.28 -10.66
N TYR A 161 -3.80 -21.49 -10.86
CA TYR A 161 -4.55 -22.63 -11.40
C TYR A 161 -5.47 -23.27 -10.34
N THR A 162 -5.05 -23.35 -9.08
CA THR A 162 -5.86 -23.93 -8.00
C THR A 162 -6.85 -22.94 -7.39
N ALA A 163 -6.62 -21.63 -7.57
CA ALA A 163 -7.32 -20.56 -6.85
C ALA A 163 -7.23 -20.71 -5.32
N ASP A 164 -6.14 -21.31 -4.83
CA ASP A 164 -5.84 -21.36 -3.40
C ASP A 164 -5.49 -19.96 -2.86
N LEU A 165 -5.81 -19.75 -1.59
CA LEU A 165 -5.54 -18.50 -0.89
C LEU A 165 -4.38 -18.69 0.08
N ILE A 166 -3.48 -17.72 0.09
CA ILE A 166 -2.35 -17.66 1.03
C ILE A 166 -2.83 -16.97 2.31
N SER A 167 -2.51 -17.56 3.47
CA SER A 167 -2.75 -16.91 4.77
C SER A 167 -1.83 -15.71 4.99
N GLY A 168 -2.17 -14.81 5.92
CA GLY A 168 -1.27 -13.68 6.24
C GLY A 168 0.05 -14.12 6.85
N ALA A 169 0.05 -15.18 7.65
CA ALA A 169 1.29 -15.78 8.17
C ALA A 169 2.19 -16.28 7.03
N GLU A 170 1.64 -17.09 6.11
CA GLU A 170 2.40 -17.61 4.96
C GLU A 170 2.87 -16.49 4.03
N ALA A 171 2.04 -15.45 3.82
CA ALA A 171 2.41 -14.33 2.95
C ALA A 171 3.63 -13.57 3.50
N VAL A 172 3.75 -13.43 4.81
CA VAL A 172 4.92 -12.79 5.45
C VAL A 172 6.12 -13.73 5.46
N GLU A 173 5.92 -15.02 5.72
CA GLU A 173 6.99 -16.03 5.63
C GLU A 173 7.60 -16.10 4.22
N GLN A 174 6.79 -15.94 3.19
CA GLN A 174 7.21 -15.92 1.79
C GLN A 174 7.72 -14.54 1.33
N GLY A 175 7.84 -13.57 2.23
CA GLY A 175 8.40 -12.25 1.93
C GLY A 175 7.49 -11.37 1.06
N MET A 176 6.19 -11.63 1.01
CA MET A 176 5.22 -10.77 0.33
C MET A 176 5.01 -9.49 1.15
N PHE A 177 4.61 -9.63 2.41
CA PHE A 177 4.29 -8.49 3.29
C PHE A 177 5.25 -8.38 4.48
N SER A 178 5.20 -7.25 5.20
CA SER A 178 6.22 -6.92 6.18
C SER A 178 6.06 -7.67 7.52
N ARG A 179 4.83 -7.74 8.04
CA ARG A 179 4.56 -8.33 9.37
C ARG A 179 3.17 -8.96 9.41
N ALA A 180 3.09 -10.14 10.03
CA ALA A 180 1.85 -10.79 10.40
C ALA A 180 1.61 -10.61 11.89
N MET A 181 0.36 -10.32 12.27
CA MET A 181 -0.04 -10.09 13.67
C MET A 181 -1.41 -10.72 13.94
N PRO A 182 -1.77 -11.01 15.19
CA PRO A 182 -3.15 -11.37 15.53
C PRO A 182 -4.11 -10.27 15.07
N THR A 183 -5.27 -10.66 14.52
CA THR A 183 -6.26 -9.72 13.96
C THR A 183 -6.58 -8.54 14.90
N ASP A 184 -6.81 -8.82 16.19
CA ASP A 184 -7.19 -7.80 17.18
C ASP A 184 -6.06 -6.81 17.50
N SER A 185 -4.81 -7.21 17.27
CA SER A 185 -3.64 -6.35 17.48
C SER A 185 -3.23 -5.56 16.24
N LEU A 186 -3.68 -5.97 15.06
CA LEU A 186 -3.24 -5.42 13.78
C LEU A 186 -3.43 -3.90 13.70
N LEU A 187 -4.66 -3.43 13.87
CA LEU A 187 -4.96 -2.00 13.69
C LEU A 187 -4.34 -1.12 14.81
N PRO A 188 -4.44 -1.47 16.11
CA PRO A 188 -3.79 -0.69 17.18
C PRO A 188 -2.28 -0.54 16.97
N VAL A 189 -1.58 -1.64 16.67
CA VAL A 189 -0.12 -1.62 16.47
C VAL A 189 0.24 -0.86 15.19
N THR A 190 -0.53 -1.00 14.12
CA THR A 190 -0.31 -0.26 12.87
C THR A 190 -0.44 1.25 13.11
N ARG A 191 -1.50 1.70 13.81
CA ARG A 191 -1.68 3.12 14.14
C ARG A 191 -0.53 3.68 14.99
N GLU A 192 -0.03 2.90 15.96
CA GLU A 192 1.13 3.29 16.77
C GLU A 192 2.39 3.50 15.90
N ILE A 193 2.65 2.57 14.98
CA ILE A 193 3.78 2.66 14.05
C ILE A 193 3.62 3.88 13.12
N VAL A 194 2.45 4.04 12.50
CA VAL A 194 2.15 5.17 11.61
C VAL A 194 2.31 6.49 12.35
N GLY A 195 1.85 6.58 13.60
CA GLY A 195 2.01 7.76 14.45
C GLY A 195 3.48 8.13 14.69
N ARG A 196 4.37 7.15 14.91
CA ARG A 196 5.81 7.43 14.99
C ARG A 196 6.38 7.90 13.66
N VAL A 197 5.98 7.27 12.55
CA VAL A 197 6.48 7.63 11.21
C VAL A 197 6.03 9.04 10.82
N ALA A 198 4.82 9.44 11.18
CA ALA A 198 4.30 10.79 10.96
C ALA A 198 5.12 11.90 11.66
N THR A 199 5.93 11.55 12.66
CA THR A 199 6.87 12.48 13.31
C THR A 199 8.30 12.42 12.75
N GLY A 200 8.59 11.49 11.83
CA GLY A 200 9.92 11.24 11.29
C GLY A 200 10.31 12.16 10.13
N ALA A 201 11.53 12.02 9.63
CA ALA A 201 12.06 12.85 8.54
C ALA A 201 11.44 12.48 7.17
N THR A 202 10.26 13.04 6.88
CA THR A 202 9.44 12.73 5.69
C THR A 202 10.26 12.80 4.38
N GLY A 203 11.09 13.83 4.20
CA GLY A 203 11.96 13.93 3.01
C GLY A 203 12.95 12.77 2.84
N ALA A 204 13.51 12.25 3.93
CA ALA A 204 14.42 11.10 3.87
C ALA A 204 13.68 9.78 3.61
N PHE A 205 12.48 9.63 4.16
CA PHE A 205 11.64 8.46 3.89
C PHE A 205 11.17 8.42 2.43
N ASN A 206 10.78 9.56 1.86
CA ASN A 206 10.39 9.64 0.45
C ASN A 206 11.55 9.29 -0.48
N ALA A 207 12.75 9.85 -0.23
CA ALA A 207 13.95 9.49 -0.99
C ALA A 207 14.23 7.97 -0.91
N SER A 208 14.10 7.38 0.29
CA SER A 208 14.29 5.93 0.47
C SER A 208 13.26 5.10 -0.31
N LYS A 209 11.99 5.52 -0.29
CA LYS A 209 10.90 4.87 -1.03
C LYS A 209 11.15 4.92 -2.54
N GLU A 210 11.56 6.08 -3.07
CA GLU A 210 11.87 6.26 -4.50
C GLU A 210 13.05 5.38 -4.94
N LEU A 211 14.14 5.34 -4.16
CA LEU A 211 15.29 4.48 -4.42
C LEU A 211 14.89 2.99 -4.48
N VAL A 212 14.09 2.53 -3.51
CA VAL A 212 13.58 1.15 -3.50
C VAL A 212 12.68 0.87 -4.71
N ALA A 213 11.83 1.82 -5.10
CA ALA A 213 10.98 1.69 -6.28
C ALA A 213 11.82 1.61 -7.57
N HIS A 214 12.89 2.40 -7.71
CA HIS A 214 13.79 2.34 -8.86
C HIS A 214 14.50 0.99 -8.97
N ILE A 215 15.04 0.46 -7.85
CA ILE A 215 15.64 -0.88 -7.83
C ILE A 215 14.62 -1.93 -8.30
N ARG A 216 13.40 -1.86 -7.76
CA ARG A 216 12.31 -2.79 -8.07
C ARG A 216 11.92 -2.72 -9.55
N ASP A 217 11.61 -1.54 -10.06
CA ASP A 217 10.95 -1.37 -11.37
C ASP A 217 11.93 -1.28 -12.54
N GLN A 218 13.13 -0.76 -12.29
CA GLN A 218 14.16 -0.56 -13.33
C GLN A 218 15.29 -1.60 -13.25
N ARG A 219 15.26 -2.48 -12.24
CA ARG A 219 16.31 -3.49 -12.00
C ARG A 219 17.71 -2.86 -11.87
N LEU A 220 17.79 -1.73 -11.17
CA LEU A 220 19.06 -1.05 -10.97
C LEU A 220 20.07 -1.98 -10.28
N GLY A 221 21.25 -2.09 -10.88
CA GLY A 221 22.37 -2.81 -10.29
C GLY A 221 22.98 -2.04 -9.11
N LEU A 222 23.74 -2.76 -8.27
CA LEU A 222 24.32 -2.24 -7.03
C LEU A 222 25.02 -0.88 -7.18
N TRP A 223 25.90 -0.71 -8.17
CA TRP A 223 26.67 0.53 -8.34
C TRP A 223 25.82 1.71 -8.81
N ALA A 224 24.76 1.46 -9.59
CA ALA A 224 23.82 2.50 -9.99
C ALA A 224 22.96 2.95 -8.81
N SER A 225 22.45 1.99 -8.02
CA SER A 225 21.72 2.27 -6.76
C SER A 225 22.55 3.15 -5.83
N MET A 226 23.82 2.79 -5.58
CA MET A 226 24.68 3.59 -4.71
C MET A 226 24.97 5.00 -5.26
N ALA A 227 24.99 5.18 -6.58
CA ALA A 227 25.14 6.52 -7.16
C ALA A 227 23.89 7.39 -6.91
N GLU A 228 22.70 6.82 -7.00
CA GLU A 228 21.45 7.50 -6.64
C GLU A 228 21.39 7.79 -5.13
N GLU A 229 21.74 6.81 -4.28
CA GLU A 229 21.83 6.97 -2.83
C GLU A 229 22.76 8.12 -2.44
N ASN A 230 23.97 8.19 -3.03
CA ASN A 230 24.93 9.26 -2.76
C ASN A 230 24.37 10.65 -3.14
N SER A 231 23.65 10.71 -4.27
CA SER A 231 23.04 11.95 -4.76
C SER A 231 21.92 12.42 -3.84
N GLU A 232 21.03 11.52 -3.43
CA GLU A 232 19.95 11.83 -2.49
C GLU A 232 20.49 12.19 -1.11
N GLN A 233 21.51 11.49 -0.62
CA GLN A 233 22.15 11.80 0.66
C GLN A 233 22.80 13.19 0.63
N ALA A 234 23.43 13.59 -0.49
CA ALA A 234 24.01 14.91 -0.68
C ALA A 234 22.96 16.02 -0.83
N ARG A 235 21.75 15.70 -1.28
CA ARG A 235 20.60 16.61 -1.27
C ARG A 235 20.06 16.78 0.15
N LEU A 236 19.82 15.67 0.85
CA LEU A 236 19.25 15.64 2.20
C LEU A 236 20.17 16.29 3.24
N CYS A 237 21.49 16.17 3.10
CA CYS A 237 22.43 16.76 4.07
C CYS A 237 22.35 18.30 4.17
N LYS A 238 21.67 18.94 3.22
CA LYS A 238 21.42 20.39 3.18
C LYS A 238 20.09 20.80 3.81
N THR A 239 19.31 19.86 4.35
CA THR A 239 17.98 20.11 4.94
C THR A 239 18.06 20.36 6.45
N ASP A 240 17.06 21.08 6.96
CA ASP A 240 16.91 21.31 8.41
C ASP A 240 16.72 20.02 9.19
N ASP A 241 15.98 19.05 8.62
CA ASP A 241 15.73 17.75 9.24
C ASP A 241 17.02 16.94 9.40
N TYR A 242 17.93 16.99 8.43
CA TYR A 242 19.24 16.35 8.57
C TYR A 242 20.07 17.00 9.69
N ALA A 243 20.12 18.33 9.74
CA ALA A 243 20.82 19.06 10.78
C ALA A 243 20.24 18.78 12.18
N GLU A 244 18.92 18.73 12.30
CA GLU A 244 18.21 18.37 13.53
C GLU A 244 18.48 16.93 13.95
N GLY A 245 18.44 15.97 13.03
CA GLY A 245 18.73 14.56 13.32
C GLY A 245 20.15 14.38 13.88
N PHE A 246 21.14 15.02 13.27
CA PHE A 246 22.52 15.00 13.75
C PHE A 246 22.67 15.64 15.14
N ARG A 247 22.08 16.83 15.33
CA ARG A 247 22.12 17.53 16.62
C ARG A 247 21.45 16.72 17.72
N ALA A 248 20.24 16.21 17.48
CA ALA A 248 19.49 15.41 18.44
C ALA A 248 20.24 14.14 18.85
N PHE A 249 20.89 13.47 17.89
CA PHE A 249 21.71 12.29 18.16
C PHE A 249 22.91 12.61 19.05
N GLN A 250 23.64 13.70 18.75
CA GLN A 250 24.79 14.15 19.55
C GLN A 250 24.38 14.54 20.98
N GLU A 251 23.23 15.19 21.12
CA GLU A 251 22.65 15.65 22.39
C GLU A 251 21.87 14.54 23.14
N LYS A 252 21.74 13.33 22.55
CA LYS A 252 20.99 12.19 23.10
C LYS A 252 19.53 12.52 23.45
N ARG A 253 18.85 13.28 22.60
CA ARG A 253 17.43 13.61 22.72
C ARG A 253 16.62 13.13 21.51
N ALA A 254 15.30 13.13 21.63
CA ALA A 254 14.43 12.88 20.49
C ALA A 254 14.53 14.04 19.47
N PRO A 255 14.64 13.76 18.16
CA PRO A 255 14.61 14.79 17.12
C PRO A 255 13.18 15.31 16.91
N VAL A 256 13.06 16.57 16.47
CA VAL A 256 11.81 17.18 16.03
C VAL A 256 11.90 17.55 14.56
N PHE A 257 11.52 16.61 13.70
CA PHE A 257 11.51 16.78 12.25
C PHE A 257 10.30 17.59 11.78
N LYS A 258 10.50 18.44 10.77
CA LYS A 258 9.47 19.28 10.17
C LYS A 258 8.96 18.78 8.83
N GLY A 259 9.67 17.82 8.20
CA GLY A 259 9.30 17.25 6.91
C GLY A 259 9.97 17.98 5.76
#